data_AF-A0A836GFS4-F1
#
_entry.id   AF-A0A836GFS4-F1
#
_cell.length_a   1.000
_cell.length_b   1.000
_cell.length_c   1.000
_cell.angle_alpha   90.00
_cell.angle_beta   90.00
_cell.angle_gamma   90.00
#
_symmetry.space_group_name_H-M   'P 1'
#
loop_
_entity.id
_entity.type
_entity.pdbx_description
1 polymer ?
#
loop_
_entity_poly.entity_id
_entity_poly.type
_entity_poly.pdbx_seq_one_letter_code
_entity_poly.pdbx_strand_id
1 'polypeptide(L)'
;MPRILRPPRRGGEGHHDEKLSMSMPKNANDLAAQSLTNLWRRLFQSYVHFTQPGCPPFVTDGITHRDCVDDIAGSDAALDALWATGFAAPSTPDALIVHLFFANEHFDAVSWIIAFCLIDRLQLSHYVRQRLRELSFLAPRKDSRTCSLRIAKEHVTQLLFTVYSLAFKWHLDYTVSVKYLTNLLPHKHSAQGLILRSTIKEELVVLEALDFNCAVSQNHLLQLMDHFLTAPERRYVLQVVRTE
;
A
#
# COMPACT_ATOMS: atom_id res chain seq x y z
N MET A 1 -62.70 19.60 -33.60
CA MET A 1 -63.17 18.70 -32.52
C MET A 1 -63.27 17.29 -33.08
N PRO A 2 -62.91 16.20 -32.38
CA PRO A 2 -62.95 15.96 -30.93
C PRO A 2 -61.61 15.50 -30.30
N ARG A 3 -61.59 15.47 -28.95
CA ARG A 3 -60.50 15.01 -28.07
C ARG A 3 -60.47 13.48 -27.99
N ILE A 4 -59.28 12.88 -28.08
CA ILE A 4 -59.03 11.47 -27.75
C ILE A 4 -58.26 11.40 -26.43
N LEU A 5 -58.81 10.63 -25.50
CA LEU A 5 -58.34 10.37 -24.15
C LEU A 5 -56.98 9.65 -24.13
N ARG A 6 -56.04 10.14 -23.31
CA ARG A 6 -54.86 9.38 -22.87
C ARG A 6 -55.20 8.55 -21.62
N PRO A 7 -54.84 7.27 -21.56
CA PRO A 7 -54.59 6.57 -20.31
C PRO A 7 -53.09 6.61 -19.92
N PRO A 8 -52.74 6.32 -18.66
CA PRO A 8 -51.56 6.86 -18.00
C PRO A 8 -50.30 5.96 -18.09
N ARG A 9 -49.16 6.63 -17.93
CA ARG A 9 -47.83 6.06 -17.65
C ARG A 9 -47.89 5.02 -16.53
N ARG A 10 -47.38 3.82 -16.77
CA ARG A 10 -46.77 2.97 -15.73
C ARG A 10 -45.27 3.17 -15.77
N GLY A 11 -44.72 3.46 -14.59
CA GLY A 11 -43.30 3.73 -14.35
C GLY A 11 -42.43 2.54 -14.74
N GLY A 12 -41.25 2.88 -15.27
CA GLY A 12 -40.22 1.91 -15.59
C GLY A 12 -39.57 1.39 -14.32
N GLU A 13 -39.63 0.08 -14.15
CA GLU A 13 -38.57 -0.67 -13.48
C GLU A 13 -37.57 -1.07 -14.57
N GLY A 14 -36.53 -0.25 -14.72
CA GLY A 14 -35.33 -0.60 -15.46
C GLY A 14 -34.26 -0.94 -14.44
N HIS A 15 -34.07 -2.22 -14.16
CA HIS A 15 -32.87 -2.75 -13.52
C HIS A 15 -31.64 -2.31 -14.33
N HIS A 16 -30.94 -1.29 -13.85
CA HIS A 16 -29.57 -1.04 -14.26
C HIS A 16 -28.67 -1.97 -13.45
N ASP A 17 -28.54 -3.20 -13.95
CA ASP A 17 -27.36 -4.02 -13.70
C ASP A 17 -26.16 -3.34 -14.39
N GLU A 18 -25.57 -2.34 -13.74
CA GLU A 18 -24.22 -1.89 -14.07
C GLU A 18 -23.23 -2.95 -13.59
N LYS A 19 -23.08 -3.99 -14.41
CA LYS A 19 -21.86 -4.78 -14.42
C LYS A 19 -20.72 -3.82 -14.77
N LEU A 20 -19.96 -3.44 -13.75
CA LEU A 20 -18.68 -2.75 -13.87
C LEU A 20 -17.73 -3.60 -14.73
N SER A 21 -17.82 -3.44 -16.05
CA SER A 21 -16.77 -3.83 -16.96
C SER A 21 -15.53 -3.02 -16.56
N MET A 22 -14.44 -3.71 -16.23
CA MET A 22 -13.11 -3.12 -16.06
C MET A 22 -12.87 -2.10 -17.17
N SER A 23 -12.99 -0.81 -16.86
CA SER A 23 -12.83 0.25 -17.85
C SER A 23 -11.38 0.22 -18.31
N MET A 24 -11.18 0.04 -19.63
CA MET A 24 -9.85 0.16 -20.23
C MET A 24 -9.24 1.52 -19.87
N PRO A 25 -7.93 1.60 -19.58
CA PRO A 25 -7.25 2.86 -19.28
C PRO A 25 -7.50 3.86 -20.41
N LYS A 26 -7.99 5.06 -20.08
CA LYS A 26 -8.40 6.06 -21.08
C LYS A 26 -7.36 7.18 -21.22
N ASN A 27 -6.54 7.42 -20.20
CA ASN A 27 -5.54 8.49 -20.19
C ASN A 27 -4.19 8.02 -19.58
N ALA A 28 -3.18 8.89 -19.64
CA ALA A 28 -1.84 8.62 -19.12
C ALA A 28 -1.83 8.36 -17.59
N ASN A 29 -2.73 9.02 -16.84
CA ASN A 29 -2.85 8.84 -15.39
C ASN A 29 -3.41 7.45 -15.05
N ASP A 30 -4.40 6.95 -15.79
CA ASP A 30 -4.93 5.58 -15.65
C ASP A 30 -3.83 4.55 -15.89
N LEU A 31 -3.01 4.76 -16.92
CA LEU A 31 -1.89 3.90 -17.27
C LEU A 31 -0.78 3.95 -16.21
N ALA A 32 -0.52 5.13 -15.63
CA ALA A 32 0.44 5.29 -14.55
C ALA A 32 -0.04 4.61 -13.26
N ALA A 33 -1.30 4.82 -12.85
CA ALA A 33 -1.91 4.14 -11.71
C ALA A 33 -1.86 2.62 -11.87
N GLN A 34 -2.25 2.12 -13.04
CA GLN A 34 -2.17 0.69 -13.35
C GLN A 34 -0.73 0.17 -13.34
N SER A 35 0.23 0.96 -13.81
CA SER A 35 1.65 0.62 -13.78
C SER A 35 2.17 0.51 -12.34
N LEU A 36 1.78 1.43 -11.45
CA LEU A 36 2.10 1.36 -10.02
C LEU A 36 1.49 0.12 -9.36
N THR A 37 0.25 -0.21 -9.68
CA THR A 37 -0.39 -1.43 -9.21
C THR A 37 0.33 -2.69 -9.72
N ASN A 38 0.73 -2.73 -11.00
CA ASN A 38 1.48 -3.84 -11.56
C ASN A 38 2.86 -3.99 -10.90
N LEU A 39 3.56 -2.88 -10.64
CA LEU A 39 4.80 -2.86 -9.89
C LEU A 39 4.59 -3.50 -8.53
N TRP A 40 3.61 -3.02 -7.77
CA TRP A 40 3.28 -3.53 -6.45
C TRP A 40 3.01 -5.05 -6.47
N ARG A 41 2.16 -5.53 -7.39
CA ARG A 41 1.86 -6.97 -7.49
C ARG A 41 3.10 -7.80 -7.77
N ARG A 42 3.94 -7.41 -8.73
CA ARG A 42 5.16 -8.15 -9.08
C ARG A 42 6.18 -8.11 -7.95
N LEU A 43 6.34 -6.96 -7.29
CA LEU A 43 7.19 -6.77 -6.13
C LEU A 43 6.75 -7.66 -4.97
N PHE A 44 5.49 -7.57 -4.58
CA PHE A 44 4.93 -8.37 -3.49
C PHE A 44 4.98 -9.86 -3.80
N GLN A 45 4.68 -10.26 -5.04
CA GLN A 45 4.83 -11.65 -5.47
C GLN A 45 6.28 -12.13 -5.34
N SER A 46 7.27 -11.29 -5.65
CA SER A 46 8.68 -11.64 -5.45
C SER A 46 8.98 -11.95 -3.98
N TYR A 47 8.43 -11.17 -3.03
CA TYR A 47 8.63 -11.39 -1.61
C TYR A 47 7.96 -12.66 -1.08
N VAL A 48 6.79 -13.00 -1.63
CA VAL A 48 6.08 -14.25 -1.29
C VAL A 48 6.89 -15.48 -1.71
N HIS A 49 7.56 -15.42 -2.87
CA HIS A 49 8.32 -16.57 -3.40
C HIS A 49 9.78 -16.59 -2.93
N PHE A 50 10.32 -15.46 -2.46
CA PHE A 50 11.69 -15.39 -2.02
C PHE A 50 11.90 -16.14 -0.70
N THR A 51 12.85 -17.07 -0.71
CA THR A 51 13.24 -17.84 0.47
C THR A 51 14.76 -17.86 0.57
N GLN A 52 15.26 -17.84 1.81
CA GLN A 52 16.69 -17.95 2.09
C GLN A 52 16.90 -19.10 3.08
N PRO A 53 17.80 -20.07 2.79
CA PRO A 53 18.05 -21.18 3.70
C PRO A 53 18.46 -20.70 5.10
N GLY A 54 17.81 -21.24 6.14
CA GLY A 54 18.02 -20.84 7.53
C GLY A 54 17.15 -19.66 7.99
N CYS A 55 16.55 -18.91 7.06
CA CYS A 55 15.73 -17.74 7.37
C CYS A 55 14.22 -17.99 7.09
N PRO A 56 13.31 -17.69 8.04
CA PRO A 56 11.88 -17.66 7.82
C PRO A 56 11.53 -16.60 6.77
N PRO A 57 10.43 -16.83 6.04
CA PRO A 57 10.00 -15.93 4.99
C PRO A 57 9.60 -14.57 5.56
N PHE A 58 9.89 -13.52 4.79
CA PHE A 58 9.48 -12.16 5.09
C PHE A 58 7.95 -12.01 5.07
N VAL A 59 7.26 -12.69 4.15
CA VAL A 59 5.79 -12.71 4.07
C VAL A 59 5.23 -14.00 4.67
N THR A 60 4.14 -13.94 5.43
CA THR A 60 3.50 -15.11 6.07
C THR A 60 2.01 -15.23 5.75
N ASP A 61 1.54 -16.48 5.70
CA ASP A 61 0.13 -16.85 5.46
C ASP A 61 -0.77 -16.76 6.70
N GLY A 62 -0.19 -16.51 7.87
CA GLY A 62 -0.93 -16.42 9.12
C GLY A 62 -0.15 -15.68 10.20
N ILE A 63 -0.83 -15.45 11.32
CA ILE A 63 -0.44 -14.66 12.49
C ILE A 63 1.00 -14.99 12.91
N THR A 64 1.96 -14.17 12.49
CA THR A 64 3.18 -14.05 13.28
C THR A 64 2.80 -13.26 14.50
N HIS A 65 2.66 -13.94 15.64
CA HIS A 65 2.65 -13.32 16.94
C HIS A 65 3.68 -12.19 16.94
N ARG A 66 3.20 -10.96 17.11
CA ARG A 66 4.04 -9.79 17.34
C ARG A 66 4.74 -10.01 18.68
N ASP A 67 5.92 -10.61 18.68
CA ASP A 67 6.82 -10.60 19.85
C ASP A 67 7.46 -9.21 20.10
N CYS A 68 6.84 -8.12 19.63
CA CYS A 68 7.39 -6.77 19.79
C CYS A 68 6.40 -5.64 20.09
N VAL A 69 5.08 -5.87 20.02
CA VAL A 69 4.13 -4.80 20.36
C VAL A 69 2.88 -5.45 20.95
N ASP A 70 2.55 -5.07 22.19
CA ASP A 70 1.28 -5.42 22.83
C ASP A 70 0.12 -5.25 21.84
N ASP A 71 -0.71 -6.28 21.76
CA ASP A 71 -1.86 -6.37 20.87
C ASP A 71 -2.76 -5.13 21.02
N ILE A 72 -2.72 -4.27 20.00
CA ILE A 72 -3.72 -3.22 19.82
C ILE A 72 -4.25 -3.25 18.40
N ALA A 73 -4.71 -4.42 17.98
CA ALA A 73 -5.77 -4.60 17.00
C ALA A 73 -6.42 -5.94 17.32
N GLY A 74 -7.69 -5.94 17.74
CA GLY A 74 -8.41 -7.18 17.91
C GLY A 74 -8.48 -7.92 16.58
N SER A 75 -8.17 -9.22 16.59
CA SER A 75 -8.37 -10.21 15.51
C SER A 75 -8.02 -9.73 14.10
N ASP A 76 -6.99 -10.31 13.47
CA ASP A 76 -6.53 -9.94 12.12
C ASP A 76 -7.63 -9.91 11.05
N ALA A 77 -8.63 -10.81 11.16
CA ALA A 77 -9.83 -10.80 10.32
C ALA A 77 -10.63 -9.48 10.36
N ALA A 78 -10.54 -8.72 11.44
CA ALA A 78 -11.17 -7.42 11.57
C ALA A 78 -10.41 -6.30 10.84
N LEU A 79 -9.09 -6.42 10.63
CA LEU A 79 -8.29 -5.43 9.91
C LEU A 79 -8.51 -5.54 8.39
N ASP A 80 -8.51 -6.76 7.86
CA ASP A 80 -8.83 -6.99 6.45
C ASP A 80 -10.27 -6.57 6.12
N ALA A 81 -11.23 -6.94 7.00
CA ALA A 81 -12.60 -6.48 6.87
C ALA A 81 -12.68 -4.94 6.93
N LEU A 82 -11.95 -4.30 7.86
CA LEU A 82 -11.88 -2.84 7.98
C LEU A 82 -11.42 -2.19 6.68
N TRP A 83 -10.32 -2.67 6.08
CA TRP A 83 -9.81 -2.14 4.83
C TRP A 83 -10.76 -2.40 3.66
N ALA A 84 -11.33 -3.61 3.57
CA ALA A 84 -12.30 -3.97 2.54
C ALA A 84 -13.58 -3.13 2.60
N THR A 85 -14.04 -2.68 3.78
CA THR A 85 -15.28 -1.88 3.85
C THR A 85 -15.25 -0.55 3.10
N GLY A 86 -14.06 0.03 2.87
CA GLY A 86 -13.93 1.27 2.09
C GLY A 86 -13.76 1.05 0.60
N PHE A 87 -13.35 -0.14 0.16
CA PHE A 87 -12.99 -0.40 -1.22
C PHE A 87 -13.88 -1.51 -1.82
N ALA A 88 -14.65 -1.17 -2.84
CA ALA A 88 -15.44 -2.13 -3.60
C ALA A 88 -14.60 -2.82 -4.70
N ALA A 89 -13.47 -3.42 -4.33
CA ALA A 89 -12.51 -3.98 -5.27
C ALA A 89 -12.06 -5.40 -4.88
N PRO A 90 -11.68 -6.24 -5.86
CA PRO A 90 -11.21 -7.60 -5.59
C PRO A 90 -9.84 -7.65 -4.90
N SER A 91 -9.06 -6.57 -4.99
CA SER A 91 -7.76 -6.41 -4.33
C SER A 91 -7.71 -5.06 -3.62
N THR A 92 -7.75 -5.09 -2.28
CA THR A 92 -7.74 -3.90 -1.44
C THR A 92 -6.44 -3.07 -1.58
N PRO A 93 -5.23 -3.68 -1.66
CA PRO A 93 -4.00 -2.93 -1.93
C PRO A 93 -4.01 -2.19 -3.27
N ASP A 94 -4.54 -2.83 -4.32
CA ASP A 94 -4.61 -2.22 -5.65
C ASP A 94 -5.56 -1.02 -5.64
N ALA A 95 -6.72 -1.19 -4.99
CA ALA A 95 -7.71 -0.12 -4.85
C ALA A 95 -7.17 1.06 -4.03
N LEU A 96 -6.38 0.79 -2.98
CA LEU A 96 -5.70 1.83 -2.21
C LEU A 96 -4.75 2.65 -3.09
N ILE A 97 -3.91 1.98 -3.90
CA ILE A 97 -2.97 2.66 -4.81
C ILE A 97 -3.72 3.56 -5.78
N VAL A 98 -4.71 3.01 -6.47
CA VAL A 98 -5.51 3.73 -7.48
C VAL A 98 -6.25 4.90 -6.83
N HIS A 99 -6.93 4.66 -5.70
CA HIS A 99 -7.70 5.68 -5.01
C HIS A 99 -6.84 6.86 -4.58
N LEU A 100 -5.72 6.60 -3.90
CA LEU A 100 -4.85 7.67 -3.41
C LEU A 100 -4.06 8.35 -4.53
N PHE A 101 -3.76 7.65 -5.63
CA PHE A 101 -3.17 8.24 -6.83
C PHE A 101 -4.10 9.29 -7.46
N PHE A 102 -5.41 9.03 -7.50
CA PHE A 102 -6.39 9.97 -8.06
C PHE A 102 -6.94 10.98 -7.07
N ALA A 103 -6.99 10.65 -5.78
CA ALA A 103 -7.52 11.54 -4.74
C ALA A 103 -6.61 12.73 -4.43
N ASN A 104 -5.39 12.75 -4.97
CA ASN A 104 -4.43 13.79 -4.65
C ASN A 104 -3.67 14.33 -5.87
N GLU A 105 -4.21 15.40 -6.47
CA GLU A 105 -3.60 16.09 -7.62
C GLU A 105 -2.25 16.74 -7.29
N HIS A 106 -1.92 16.91 -6.00
CA HIS A 106 -0.69 17.58 -5.55
C HIS A 106 0.44 16.61 -5.18
N PHE A 107 0.21 15.29 -5.27
CA PHE A 107 1.21 14.30 -4.91
C PHE A 107 1.70 13.52 -6.12
N ASP A 108 3.02 13.42 -6.22
CA ASP A 108 3.69 12.81 -7.34
C ASP A 108 3.64 11.27 -7.28
N ALA A 109 3.72 10.64 -8.45
CA ALA A 109 3.86 9.19 -8.52
C ALA A 109 5.16 8.68 -7.88
N VAL A 110 6.15 9.55 -7.64
CA VAL A 110 7.41 9.23 -6.98
C VAL A 110 7.18 8.76 -5.55
N SER A 111 6.24 9.38 -4.83
CA SER A 111 5.91 9.00 -3.46
C SER A 111 5.53 7.52 -3.34
N TRP A 112 4.85 6.96 -4.35
CA TRP A 112 4.58 5.52 -4.42
C TRP A 112 5.83 4.68 -4.67
N ILE A 113 6.71 5.10 -5.58
CA ILE A 113 7.97 4.39 -5.86
C ILE A 113 8.88 4.40 -4.62
N ILE A 114 8.95 5.52 -3.89
CA ILE A 114 9.67 5.63 -2.62
C ILE A 114 9.08 4.66 -1.61
N ALA A 115 7.75 4.61 -1.47
CA ALA A 115 7.10 3.68 -0.56
C ALA A 115 7.48 2.23 -0.88
N PHE A 116 7.48 1.85 -2.16
CA PHE A 116 7.91 0.52 -2.59
C PHE A 116 9.40 0.25 -2.30
N CYS A 117 10.29 1.23 -2.50
CA CYS A 117 11.70 1.13 -2.12
C CYS A 117 11.89 0.94 -0.60
N LEU A 118 11.06 1.58 0.23
CA LEU A 118 11.11 1.38 1.67
C LEU A 118 10.69 -0.04 2.06
N ILE A 119 9.67 -0.60 1.40
CA ILE A 119 9.27 -2.01 1.62
C ILE A 119 10.37 -2.97 1.16
N ASP A 120 11.04 -2.69 0.05
CA ASP A 120 12.19 -3.47 -0.44
C ASP A 120 13.34 -3.47 0.59
N ARG A 121 13.61 -2.33 1.23
CA ARG A 121 14.56 -2.27 2.34
C ARG A 121 14.11 -3.03 3.57
N LEU A 122 12.82 -3.02 3.91
CA LEU A 122 12.30 -3.83 5.02
C LEU A 122 12.55 -5.31 4.77
N GLN A 123 12.31 -5.77 3.53
CA GLN A 123 12.59 -7.14 3.12
C GLN A 123 14.08 -7.46 3.26
N LEU A 124 14.97 -6.61 2.72
CA LEU A 124 16.40 -6.83 2.79
C LEU A 124 16.91 -6.83 4.23
N SER A 125 16.45 -5.86 5.04
CA SER A 125 16.77 -5.73 6.46
C SER A 125 16.39 -6.97 7.25
N HIS A 126 15.21 -7.56 6.97
CA HIS A 126 14.76 -8.81 7.59
C HIS A 126 15.78 -9.94 7.36
N TYR A 127 16.18 -10.20 6.11
CA TYR A 127 17.11 -11.27 5.79
C TYR A 127 18.54 -11.00 6.27
N VAL A 128 19.04 -9.76 6.11
CA VAL A 128 20.39 -9.38 6.56
C VAL A 128 20.51 -9.51 8.07
N ARG A 129 19.57 -8.94 8.83
CA ARG A 129 19.59 -9.02 10.30
C ARG A 129 19.48 -10.45 10.78
N GLN A 130 18.65 -11.26 10.13
CA GLN A 130 18.56 -12.67 10.46
C GLN A 130 19.89 -13.39 10.24
N ARG A 131 20.50 -13.19 9.07
CA ARG A 131 21.78 -13.83 8.76
C ARG A 131 22.88 -13.41 9.73
N LEU A 132 22.91 -12.14 10.11
CA LEU A 132 23.86 -11.62 11.11
C LEU A 132 23.63 -12.21 12.51
N ARG A 133 22.37 -12.50 12.89
CA ARG A 133 22.04 -13.22 14.14
C ARG A 133 22.52 -14.67 14.09
N GLU A 134 22.27 -15.38 12.99
CA GLU A 134 22.75 -16.77 12.81
C GLU A 134 24.28 -16.88 12.92
N LEU A 135 24.99 -15.90 12.35
CA LEU A 135 26.45 -15.82 12.41
C LEU A 135 26.99 -15.25 13.74
N SER A 136 26.12 -15.02 14.74
CA SER A 136 26.47 -14.46 16.06
C SER A 136 27.13 -13.07 16.03
N PHE A 137 27.06 -12.33 14.91
CA PHE A 137 27.56 -10.95 14.81
C PHE A 137 26.63 -9.95 15.50
N LEU A 138 25.34 -10.27 15.60
CA LEU A 138 24.38 -9.54 16.40
C LEU A 138 24.10 -10.33 17.67
N ALA A 139 24.71 -9.92 18.79
CA ALA A 139 24.28 -10.41 20.09
C ALA A 139 22.79 -10.07 20.27
N PRO A 140 21.95 -10.98 20.82
CA PRO A 140 20.60 -10.64 21.22
C PRO A 140 20.72 -9.58 22.32
N ARG A 141 20.58 -8.32 21.91
CA ARG A 141 20.70 -7.18 22.82
C ARG A 141 19.51 -7.27 23.77
N LYS A 142 19.78 -7.56 25.05
CA LYS A 142 18.77 -7.82 26.09
C LYS A 142 17.67 -6.75 26.17
N ASP A 143 17.93 -5.53 25.69
CA ASP A 143 17.01 -4.40 25.75
C ASP A 143 16.60 -3.82 24.37
N SER A 144 17.17 -4.29 23.25
CA SER A 144 16.62 -3.91 21.94
C SER A 144 15.69 -5.00 21.47
N ARG A 145 14.40 -4.68 21.43
CA ARG A 145 13.41 -5.37 20.61
C ARG A 145 13.97 -5.50 19.20
N THR A 146 14.64 -6.61 18.92
CA THR A 146 15.26 -6.84 17.62
C THR A 146 14.13 -7.17 16.65
N CYS A 147 13.44 -6.15 16.16
CA CYS A 147 12.23 -6.29 15.36
C CYS A 147 12.60 -6.92 14.02
N SER A 148 12.46 -8.25 13.91
CA SER A 148 12.36 -8.92 12.61
C SER A 148 10.95 -8.68 12.12
N LEU A 149 10.73 -7.54 11.48
CA LEU A 149 9.44 -7.22 10.88
C LEU A 149 9.15 -8.26 9.80
N ARG A 150 8.07 -9.01 9.99
CA ARG A 150 7.50 -9.91 8.99
C ARG A 150 6.11 -9.38 8.63
N ILE A 151 5.72 -9.56 7.38
CA ILE A 151 4.47 -9.08 6.84
C ILE A 151 3.49 -10.24 6.77
N ALA A 152 2.44 -10.20 7.59
CA ALA A 152 1.28 -11.05 7.36
C ALA A 152 0.50 -10.53 6.14
N LYS A 153 0.02 -11.43 5.27
CA LYS A 153 -0.70 -11.06 4.04
C LYS A 153 -1.91 -10.13 4.30
N GLU A 154 -2.60 -10.33 5.43
CA GLU A 154 -3.75 -9.53 5.88
C GLU A 154 -3.37 -8.10 6.29
N HIS A 155 -2.10 -7.86 6.61
CA HIS A 155 -1.61 -6.54 7.06
C HIS A 155 -1.01 -5.72 5.92
N VAL A 156 -0.99 -6.27 4.71
CA VAL A 156 -0.35 -5.65 3.54
C VAL A 156 -0.93 -4.28 3.21
N THR A 157 -2.26 -4.14 3.21
CA THR A 157 -2.91 -2.85 2.90
C THR A 157 -2.55 -1.79 3.93
N GLN A 158 -2.53 -2.17 5.21
CA GLN A 158 -2.17 -1.29 6.32
C GLN A 158 -0.71 -0.83 6.20
N LEU A 159 0.22 -1.78 6.00
CA LEU A 159 1.63 -1.47 5.78
C LEU A 159 1.84 -0.56 4.57
N LEU A 160 1.17 -0.85 3.46
CA LEU A 160 1.28 -0.09 2.23
C LEU A 160 0.86 1.38 2.46
N PHE A 161 -0.25 1.59 3.16
CA PHE A 161 -0.71 2.93 3.54
C PHE A 161 0.27 3.61 4.51
N THR A 162 0.79 2.90 5.50
CA THR A 162 1.76 3.43 6.47
C THR A 162 3.05 3.87 5.77
N VAL A 163 3.62 3.03 4.91
CA VAL A 163 4.87 3.35 4.20
C VAL A 163 4.66 4.45 3.16
N TYR A 164 3.50 4.50 2.51
CA TYR A 164 3.12 5.63 1.67
C TYR A 164 3.05 6.95 2.47
N SER A 165 2.46 6.92 3.67
CA SER A 165 2.45 8.10 4.55
C SER A 165 3.85 8.54 5.00
N LEU A 166 4.77 7.58 5.17
CA LEU A 166 6.18 7.85 5.48
C LEU A 166 6.92 8.47 4.29
N ALA A 167 6.68 8.00 3.07
CA ALA A 167 7.35 8.51 1.87
C ALA A 167 7.23 10.04 1.76
N PHE A 168 6.06 10.60 2.06
CA PHE A 168 5.85 12.05 2.05
C PHE A 168 6.72 12.81 3.04
N LYS A 169 6.99 12.24 4.22
CA LYS A 169 7.78 12.91 5.27
C LYS A 169 9.25 13.06 4.89
N TRP A 170 9.72 12.25 3.94
CA TRP A 170 11.13 12.17 3.56
C TRP A 170 11.41 12.69 2.15
N HIS A 171 10.39 12.77 1.29
CA HIS A 171 10.52 13.19 -0.11
C HIS A 171 10.08 14.63 -0.36
N LEU A 172 9.05 15.10 0.34
CA LEU A 172 8.49 16.43 0.11
C LEU A 172 9.11 17.47 1.04
N ASP A 173 9.27 18.69 0.53
CA ASP A 173 9.72 19.85 1.31
C ASP A 173 8.67 20.36 2.31
N TYR A 174 7.43 19.85 2.22
CA TYR A 174 6.32 20.21 3.08
C TYR A 174 5.71 19.00 3.78
N THR A 175 5.09 19.25 4.94
CA THR A 175 4.57 18.18 5.79
C THR A 175 3.16 17.76 5.39
N VAL A 176 3.01 16.48 5.02
CA VAL A 176 1.70 15.86 4.81
C VAL A 176 1.35 15.07 6.07
N SER A 177 0.29 15.49 6.76
CA SER A 177 -0.15 14.78 7.97
C SER A 177 -0.80 13.43 7.64
N VAL A 178 -0.52 12.40 8.43
CA VAL A 178 -1.18 11.09 8.29
C VAL A 178 -2.71 11.23 8.40
N LYS A 179 -3.19 12.11 9.29
CA LYS A 179 -4.61 12.43 9.45
C LYS A 179 -5.24 12.93 8.15
N TYR A 180 -4.55 13.78 7.39
CA TYR A 180 -5.03 14.26 6.10
C TYR A 180 -5.17 13.09 5.11
N LEU A 181 -4.15 12.24 4.98
CA LEU A 181 -4.20 11.07 4.09
C LEU A 181 -5.32 10.11 4.49
N THR A 182 -5.52 9.88 5.79
CA THR A 182 -6.60 9.02 6.29
C THR A 182 -7.99 9.59 5.99
N ASN A 183 -8.14 10.92 5.98
CA ASN A 183 -9.40 11.56 5.62
C ASN A 183 -9.72 11.43 4.11
N LEU A 184 -8.73 11.19 3.27
CA LEU A 184 -8.94 10.92 1.84
C LEU A 184 -9.50 9.51 1.61
N LEU A 185 -9.36 8.60 2.56
CA LEU A 185 -9.80 7.21 2.39
C LEU A 185 -11.33 7.11 2.33
N PRO A 186 -11.89 6.22 1.49
CA PRO A 186 -13.33 6.05 1.30
C PRO A 186 -14.02 5.27 2.45
N HIS A 187 -13.54 5.46 3.68
CA HIS A 187 -14.05 4.80 4.88
C HIS A 187 -14.91 5.76 5.70
N LYS A 188 -15.80 5.20 6.53
CA LYS A 188 -16.52 5.99 7.54
C LYS A 188 -15.56 6.56 8.58
N HIS A 189 -15.90 7.69 9.20
CA HIS A 189 -15.04 8.36 10.19
C HIS A 189 -14.57 7.46 11.35
N SER A 190 -15.41 6.53 11.82
CA SER A 190 -15.00 5.56 12.85
C SER A 190 -13.90 4.63 12.37
N ALA A 191 -14.01 4.13 11.14
CA ALA A 191 -13.01 3.28 10.50
C ALA A 191 -11.72 4.05 10.17
N GLN A 192 -11.84 5.29 9.65
CA GLN A 192 -10.71 6.20 9.47
C GLN A 192 -9.94 6.42 10.78
N GLY A 193 -10.65 6.62 11.90
CA GLY A 193 -10.03 6.77 13.22
C GLY A 193 -9.24 5.54 13.68
N LEU A 194 -9.72 4.33 13.36
CA LEU A 194 -9.00 3.08 13.63
C LEU A 194 -7.77 2.95 12.75
N ILE A 195 -7.91 3.17 11.43
CA ILE A 195 -6.79 3.16 10.47
C ILE A 195 -5.69 4.12 10.91
N LEU A 196 -6.05 5.38 11.24
CA LEU A 196 -5.10 6.39 11.70
C LEU A 196 -4.30 5.93 12.93
N ARG A 197 -4.99 5.37 13.93
CA ARG A 197 -4.33 4.87 15.16
C ARG A 197 -3.40 3.70 14.85
N SER A 198 -3.82 2.78 13.98
CA SER A 198 -2.99 1.65 13.53
C SER A 198 -1.76 2.14 12.77
N THR A 199 -1.94 3.10 11.85
CA THR A 199 -0.85 3.71 11.07
C THR A 199 0.18 4.37 11.97
N ILE A 200 -0.23 5.19 12.95
CA ILE A 200 0.72 5.86 13.86
C ILE A 200 1.57 4.84 14.64
N LYS A 201 0.95 3.73 15.08
CA LYS A 201 1.68 2.68 15.81
C LYS A 201 2.62 1.90 14.92
N GLU A 202 2.15 1.51 13.75
CA GLU A 202 2.94 0.76 12.77
C GLU A 202 4.09 1.59 12.21
N GLU A 203 3.89 2.90 12.05
CA GLU A 203 4.92 3.83 11.58
C GLU A 203 6.20 3.74 12.42
N LEU A 204 6.08 3.74 13.75
CA LEU A 204 7.23 3.61 14.64
C LEU A 204 7.95 2.28 14.44
N VAL A 205 7.19 1.18 14.30
CA VAL A 205 7.76 -0.15 14.07
C VAL A 205 8.51 -0.20 12.73
N VAL A 206 7.95 0.39 11.68
CA VAL A 206 8.59 0.48 10.37
C VAL A 206 9.87 1.31 10.43
N LEU A 207 9.85 2.45 11.13
CA LEU A 207 11.02 3.29 11.32
C LEU A 207 12.14 2.56 12.07
N GLU A 208 11.81 1.89 13.16
CA GLU A 208 12.77 1.04 13.90
C GLU A 208 13.30 -0.11 13.02
N ALA A 209 12.43 -0.74 12.24
CA ALA A 209 12.82 -1.80 11.32
C ALA A 209 13.76 -1.31 10.20
N LEU A 210 13.71 -0.02 9.85
CA LEU A 210 14.60 0.65 8.90
C LEU A 210 15.82 1.30 9.57
N ASP A 211 16.00 1.18 10.88
CA ASP A 211 17.00 1.95 11.65
C ASP A 211 16.91 3.45 11.36
N PHE A 212 15.68 3.96 11.18
CA PHE A 212 15.36 5.34 10.81
C PHE A 212 16.00 5.82 9.48
N ASN A 213 16.51 4.90 8.65
CA ASN A 213 17.08 5.22 7.34
C ASN A 213 16.04 5.09 6.21
N CYS A 214 15.26 6.16 6.03
CA CYS A 214 14.25 6.26 4.98
C CYS A 214 14.73 7.01 3.72
N ALA A 215 16.00 7.39 3.62
CA ALA A 215 16.50 8.18 2.50
C ALA A 215 16.58 7.36 1.21
N VAL A 216 15.80 7.68 0.17
CA VAL A 216 15.77 6.95 -1.11
C VAL A 216 16.42 7.78 -2.22
N SER A 217 17.60 7.35 -2.69
CA SER A 217 18.26 7.94 -3.86
C SER A 217 17.49 7.69 -5.17
N GLN A 218 17.69 8.56 -6.16
CA GLN A 218 17.14 8.40 -7.51
C GLN A 218 17.54 7.07 -8.17
N ASN A 219 18.76 6.58 -7.91
CA ASN A 219 19.22 5.30 -8.45
C ASN A 219 18.38 4.13 -7.92
N HIS A 220 17.96 4.16 -6.65
CA HIS A 220 17.09 3.12 -6.09
C HIS A 220 15.71 3.13 -6.77
N LEU A 221 15.15 4.32 -7.04
CA LEU A 221 13.88 4.46 -7.77
C LEU A 221 13.97 3.82 -9.16
N LEU A 222 15.03 4.18 -9.91
CA LEU A 222 15.25 3.67 -11.26
C LEU A 222 15.48 2.15 -11.27
N GLN A 223 16.30 1.63 -10.35
CA GLN A 223 16.55 0.19 -10.24
C GLN A 223 15.27 -0.59 -9.95
N LEU A 224 14.45 -0.11 -9.02
CA LEU A 224 13.18 -0.76 -8.69
C LEU A 224 12.23 -0.76 -9.90
N MET A 225 12.10 0.39 -10.58
CA MET A 225 11.29 0.51 -11.78
C MET A 225 11.81 -0.40 -12.91
N ASP A 226 13.12 -0.45 -13.15
CA ASP A 226 13.70 -1.26 -14.21
C ASP A 226 13.59 -2.76 -13.94
N HIS A 227 13.56 -3.18 -12.67
CA HIS A 227 13.40 -4.58 -12.30
C HIS A 227 11.96 -5.07 -12.43
N PHE A 228 10.98 -4.23 -12.06
CA PHE A 228 9.58 -4.65 -11.92
C PHE A 228 8.63 -4.11 -12.98
N LEU A 229 8.99 -3.04 -13.70
CA LEU A 229 8.19 -2.48 -14.79
C LEU A 229 8.74 -2.86 -16.15
N THR A 230 7.82 -3.04 -17.09
CA THR A 230 8.16 -3.06 -18.52
C THR A 230 8.50 -1.64 -19.00
N ALA A 231 9.23 -1.53 -20.11
CA ALA A 231 9.55 -0.24 -20.72
C ALA A 231 8.33 0.71 -20.94
N PRO A 232 7.15 0.25 -21.43
CA PRO A 232 5.98 1.12 -21.54
C PRO A 232 5.42 1.56 -20.18
N GLU A 233 5.31 0.65 -19.20
CA GLU A 233 4.83 0.99 -17.84
C GLU A 233 5.74 2.03 -17.18
N ARG A 234 7.06 1.84 -17.29
CA ARG A 234 8.05 2.80 -16.81
C ARG A 234 7.85 4.18 -17.43
N ARG A 235 7.56 4.24 -18.73
CA ARG A 235 7.31 5.50 -19.44
C ARG A 235 6.06 6.20 -18.90
N TYR A 236 4.98 5.49 -18.63
CA TYR A 236 3.75 6.07 -18.08
C TYR A 236 3.97 6.64 -16.68
N VAL A 237 4.66 5.92 -15.80
CA VAL A 237 5.02 6.43 -14.47
C VAL A 237 5.92 7.66 -14.59
N LEU A 238 6.96 7.64 -15.43
CA LEU A 238 7.85 8.79 -15.58
C LEU A 238 7.19 10.02 -16.21
N GLN A 239 6.15 9.83 -17.04
CA GLN A 239 5.41 10.95 -17.62
C GLN A 239 4.67 11.77 -16.57
N VAL A 240 4.10 11.10 -15.55
CA VAL A 240 3.38 11.77 -14.45
C VAL A 240 4.30 12.22 -13.31
N VAL A 241 5.55 11.76 -13.28
CA VAL A 241 6.59 12.26 -12.36
C VAL A 241 7.20 13.57 -12.83
N ARG A 242 7.23 13.83 -14.15
CA ARG A 242 7.95 14.96 -14.77
C ARG A 242 7.08 16.20 -15.02
N THR A 243 5.82 16.17 -14.64
CA THR A 243 4.91 17.31 -14.76
C THR A 243 5.07 18.24 -13.56
N GLU A 244 6.21 18.92 -13.48
CA GLU A 244 6.42 20.19 -12.78
C GLU A 244 7.17 21.16 -13.70
#